data_AF-A0A3C1Y8X7-F1
#
_entry.id   AF-A0A3C1Y8X7-F1
#
_cell.length_a   1.000
_cell.length_b   1.000
_cell.length_c   1.000
_cell.angle_alpha   90.00
_cell.angle_beta   90.00
_cell.angle_gamma   90.00
#
_symmetry.space_group_name_H-M   'P 1'
#
loop_
_entity.id
_entity.type
_entity.pdbx_description
1 polymer ?
#
loop_
_entity_poly.entity_id
_entity_poly.type
_entity_poly.pdbx_seq_one_letter_code
_entity_poly.pdbx_strand_id
1 'polypeptide(L)'
;LYNISGWGRQYFSINDRGHICVTPRQGLMPVDLREVMDELQLKDVTAPVLLRFPDILDNRVEKISNCFRHAAQEYGYKAQNFVIYPIKVNQM
;
A
#
# COMPACT_ATOMS: atom_id res chain seq x y z
N LEU A 1 -8.84 -15.13 -12.66
CA LEU A 1 -10.02 -15.30 -11.77
C LEU A 1 -10.17 -14.14 -10.77
N TYR A 2 -9.13 -13.75 -10.02
CA TYR A 2 -9.25 -12.72 -8.96
C TYR A 2 -8.75 -11.30 -9.32
N ASN A 3 -8.20 -11.11 -10.53
CA ASN A 3 -7.72 -9.84 -11.06
C ASN A 3 -6.89 -8.99 -10.07
N ILE A 4 -6.01 -9.65 -9.30
CA ILE A 4 -5.21 -8.98 -8.26
C ILE A 4 -4.33 -7.89 -8.87
N SER A 5 -3.83 -8.10 -10.09
CA SER A 5 -3.10 -7.08 -10.86
C SER A 5 -3.93 -5.82 -11.15
N GLY A 6 -5.26 -5.93 -11.28
CA GLY A 6 -6.15 -4.82 -11.61
C GLY A 6 -6.42 -3.88 -10.44
N TRP A 7 -6.63 -4.41 -9.23
CA TRP A 7 -6.95 -3.61 -8.03
C TRP A 7 -5.81 -3.56 -7.01
N GLY A 8 -5.03 -4.62 -6.90
CA GLY A 8 -3.92 -4.76 -5.96
C GLY A 8 -2.70 -3.92 -6.33
N ARG A 9 -2.69 -3.40 -7.56
CA ARG A 9 -1.61 -2.59 -8.12
C ARG A 9 -0.28 -3.33 -7.91
N GLN A 10 0.80 -2.59 -7.67
CA GLN A 10 2.11 -3.17 -7.35
C GLN A 10 2.28 -3.51 -5.87
N TYR A 11 1.21 -3.42 -5.05
CA TYR A 11 1.29 -3.70 -3.62
C TYR A 11 0.88 -5.14 -3.28
N PHE A 12 -0.05 -5.73 -4.01
CA PHE A 12 -0.51 -7.10 -3.78
C PHE A 12 -0.16 -7.98 -4.97
N SER A 13 0.40 -9.16 -4.69
CA SER A 13 0.80 -10.15 -5.70
C SER A 13 0.54 -11.57 -5.21
N ILE A 14 0.69 -12.56 -6.09
CA ILE A 14 0.65 -13.98 -5.74
C ILE A 14 2.05 -14.53 -5.97
N ASN A 15 2.62 -15.24 -4.98
CA ASN A 15 3.91 -15.92 -5.14
C ASN A 15 3.77 -17.29 -5.82
N ASP A 16 4.89 -17.95 -6.09
CA ASP A 16 4.92 -19.25 -6.76
C ASP A 16 4.23 -20.38 -5.97
N ARG A 17 4.03 -20.18 -4.66
CA ARG A 17 3.30 -21.10 -3.78
C ARG A 17 1.78 -20.88 -3.81
N GLY A 18 1.30 -19.86 -4.54
CA GLY A 18 -0.11 -19.48 -4.59
C GLY A 18 -0.57 -18.63 -3.40
N HIS A 19 0.34 -18.16 -2.55
CA HIS A 19 0.02 -17.29 -1.43
C HIS A 19 -0.04 -15.83 -1.86
N ILE A 20 -0.88 -15.05 -1.17
CA ILE A 20 -0.94 -13.61 -1.37
C ILE A 20 0.21 -12.92 -0.63
N CYS A 21 0.95 -12.09 -1.37
CA CYS A 21 2.07 -11.31 -0.86
C CYS A 21 1.76 -9.82 -0.91
N VAL A 22 2.23 -9.10 0.10
CA VAL A 22 2.17 -7.63 0.19
C VAL A 22 3.57 -7.05 0.05
N THR A 23 3.74 -6.13 -0.90
CA THR A 23 4.96 -5.35 -1.11
C THR A 23 4.64 -3.88 -0.84
N PRO A 24 4.89 -3.37 0.39
CA PRO A 24 4.42 -2.04 0.77
C PRO A 24 5.01 -0.90 -0.06
N ARG A 25 6.25 -1.08 -0.53
CA ARG A 25 6.96 -0.17 -1.43
C ARG A 25 7.80 -0.97 -2.42
N GLN A 26 7.91 -0.50 -3.65
CA GLN A 26 8.81 -1.10 -4.64
C GLN A 26 10.25 -1.12 -4.11
N GLY A 27 10.93 -2.26 -4.26
CA GLY A 27 12.29 -2.48 -3.75
C GLY A 27 12.36 -3.05 -2.33
N LEU A 28 11.24 -3.12 -1.60
CA LEU A 28 11.17 -3.86 -0.34
C LEU A 28 10.88 -5.35 -0.59
N MET A 29 11.29 -6.18 0.37
CA MET A 29 10.96 -7.60 0.36
C MET A 29 9.45 -7.82 0.45
N PRO A 30 8.86 -8.69 -0.39
CA PRO A 30 7.46 -9.06 -0.28
C PRO A 30 7.21 -9.82 1.04
N VAL A 31 6.10 -9.50 1.69
CA VAL A 31 5.62 -10.16 2.91
C VAL A 31 4.55 -11.18 2.52
N ASP A 32 4.77 -12.46 2.80
CA ASP A 32 3.76 -13.51 2.60
C ASP A 32 2.74 -13.47 3.73
N LEU A 33 1.47 -13.18 3.40
CA LEU A 33 0.42 -13.08 4.42
C LEU A 33 0.14 -14.42 5.09
N ARG A 34 0.38 -15.55 4.42
CA ARG A 34 0.18 -16.86 5.04
C ARG A 34 1.21 -17.08 6.16
N GLU A 35 2.47 -16.78 5.90
CA GLU A 35 3.54 -16.91 6.88
C GLU A 35 3.32 -15.96 8.07
N VAL A 36 2.89 -14.72 7.81
CA VAL A 36 2.54 -13.77 8.88
C VAL A 36 1.42 -14.30 9.78
N MET A 37 0.38 -14.90 9.19
CA MET A 37 -0.72 -15.47 9.97
C MET A 37 -0.26 -16.68 10.81
N ASP A 38 0.58 -17.55 10.25
CA ASP A 38 1.13 -18.70 10.95
C ASP A 38 2.04 -18.23 12.12
N GLU A 39 2.86 -17.19 11.92
CA GLU A 39 3.68 -16.58 12.99
C GLU A 39 2.85 -15.93 14.10
N LEU A 40 1.75 -15.25 13.75
CA LEU A 40 0.85 -14.64 14.73
C LEU A 40 0.18 -15.70 15.58
N GLN A 41 -0.22 -16.83 14.97
CA GLN A 41 -0.81 -17.94 15.70
C GLN A 41 0.15 -18.54 16.73
N LEU A 42 1.45 -18.63 16.41
CA LEU A 42 2.49 -19.05 17.36
C LEU A 42 2.69 -18.08 18.53
N LYS A 43 2.28 -16.82 18.37
CA LYS A 43 2.32 -15.78 19.40
C LYS A 43 0.99 -15.65 20.15
N ASP A 44 0.13 -16.68 20.08
CA ASP A 44 -1.22 -16.70 20.65
C ASP A 44 -2.15 -15.59 20.10
N VAL A 45 -1.82 -15.00 18.95
CA VAL A 45 -2.68 -14.03 18.24
C VAL A 45 -3.45 -14.79 17.16
N THR A 46 -4.75 -14.98 17.39
CA THR A 46 -5.63 -15.67 16.45
C THR A 46 -6.54 -14.71 15.69
N ALA A 47 -7.06 -15.15 14.55
CA ALA A 47 -8.00 -14.38 13.75
C ALA A 47 -9.30 -14.09 14.55
N PRO A 48 -9.96 -12.93 14.31
CA PRO A 48 -9.69 -11.94 13.28
C PRO A 48 -8.57 -10.96 13.64
N VAL A 49 -7.65 -10.72 12.69
CA VAL A 49 -6.57 -9.73 12.82
C VAL A 49 -6.69 -8.68 11.71
N LEU A 50 -6.44 -7.42 12.06
CA LEU A 50 -6.34 -6.32 11.09
C LEU A 50 -4.88 -5.93 10.90
N LEU A 51 -4.29 -6.34 9.78
CA LEU A 51 -2.93 -5.94 9.38
C LEU A 51 -2.94 -4.56 8.74
N ARG A 52 -2.02 -3.70 9.15
CA ARG A 52 -1.82 -2.35 8.59
C ARG A 52 -0.42 -2.24 8.03
N PHE A 53 -0.29 -1.63 6.85
CA PHE A 53 0.97 -1.40 6.16
C PHE A 53 1.15 0.11 5.94
N PRO A 54 1.71 0.85 6.93
CA PRO A 54 1.87 2.30 6.85
C PRO A 54 2.66 2.76 5.61
N ASP A 55 3.65 1.99 5.17
CA ASP A 55 4.46 2.34 3.99
C ASP A 55 3.63 2.44 2.70
N ILE A 56 2.50 1.73 2.61
CA ILE A 56 1.58 1.87 1.48
C ILE A 56 0.96 3.27 1.49
N LEU A 57 0.57 3.79 2.66
CA LEU A 57 0.01 5.13 2.79
C LEU A 57 1.03 6.18 2.37
N ASP A 58 2.26 6.08 2.87
CA ASP A 58 3.35 7.00 2.51
C ASP A 58 3.62 6.98 1.01
N ASN A 59 3.72 5.79 0.41
CA ASN A 59 3.94 5.67 -1.03
C ASN A 59 2.76 6.23 -1.84
N ARG A 60 1.53 6.16 -1.33
CA ARG A 60 0.35 6.73 -2.00
C ARG A 60 0.34 8.25 -1.96
N VAL A 61 0.69 8.84 -0.82
CA VAL A 61 0.82 10.30 -0.67
C VAL A 61 1.92 10.83 -1.60
N GLU A 62 3.08 10.16 -1.63
CA GLU A 62 4.20 10.50 -2.51
C GLU A 62 3.79 10.45 -3.99
N LYS A 63 3.13 9.35 -4.40
CA LYS A 63 2.64 9.19 -5.79
C LYS A 63 1.66 10.29 -6.20
N ILE A 64 0.71 10.65 -5.34
CA ILE A 64 -0.26 11.72 -5.63
C ILE A 64 0.47 13.06 -5.78
N SER A 65 1.34 13.41 -4.82
CA SER A 65 2.14 14.64 -4.86
C SER A 65 2.99 14.74 -6.13
N ASN A 66 3.63 13.63 -6.53
CA ASN A 66 4.45 13.59 -7.73
C ASN A 66 3.62 13.76 -9.01
N CYS A 67 2.42 13.18 -9.10
CA CYS A 67 1.54 13.39 -10.26
C CYS A 67 1.14 14.87 -10.41
N PHE A 68 0.76 15.54 -9.31
CA PHE A 68 0.44 16.97 -9.35
C PHE A 68 1.65 17.83 -9.71
N ARG A 69 2.84 17.47 -9.23
CA ARG A 69 4.09 18.17 -9.58
C ARG A 69 4.40 18.03 -11.08
N HIS A 70 4.27 16.84 -11.62
CA HIS A 70 4.47 16.58 -13.05
C HIS A 70 3.51 17.40 -13.91
N ALA A 71 2.22 17.38 -13.59
CA ALA A 71 1.24 18.21 -14.29
C ALA A 71 1.55 19.71 -14.14
N ALA A 72 1.91 20.19 -12.95
CA ALA A 72 2.26 21.60 -12.77
C ALA A 72 3.45 22.03 -13.66
N GLN A 73 4.47 21.17 -13.81
CA GLN A 73 5.60 21.41 -14.70
C GLN A 73 5.19 21.41 -16.18
N GLU A 74 4.38 20.43 -16.59
CA GLU A 74 3.90 20.29 -17.97
C GLU A 74 3.07 21.49 -18.43
N TYR A 75 2.23 22.03 -17.56
CA TYR A 75 1.34 23.16 -17.86
C TYR A 75 1.89 24.53 -17.41
N GLY A 76 3.11 24.59 -16.87
CA GLY A 76 3.72 25.84 -16.40
C GLY A 76 2.98 26.50 -15.22
N TYR A 77 2.26 25.71 -14.42
CA TYR A 77 1.53 26.18 -13.25
C TYR A 77 2.49 26.55 -12.11
N LYS A 78 2.45 27.81 -11.66
CA LYS A 78 3.44 28.37 -10.72
C LYS A 78 3.03 28.30 -9.24
N ALA A 79 1.76 28.03 -8.94
CA ALA A 79 1.28 27.93 -7.57
C ALA A 79 1.59 26.54 -6.98
N GLN A 80 1.54 26.47 -5.65
CA GLN A 80 1.87 25.25 -4.91
C GLN A 80 0.62 24.37 -4.73
N ASN A 81 0.81 23.06 -4.89
CA ASN A 81 -0.19 22.05 -4.62
C ASN A 81 0.11 21.37 -3.28
N PHE A 82 -0.90 21.26 -2.41
CA PHE A 82 -0.78 20.62 -1.10
C PHE A 82 -1.72 19.42 -1.00
N VAL A 83 -1.22 18.33 -0.45
CA VAL A 83 -2.02 17.14 -0.13
C VAL A 83 -2.55 17.28 1.28
N ILE A 84 -3.88 17.31 1.44
CA ILE A 84 -4.55 17.40 2.74
C ILE A 84 -5.20 16.05 3.02
N TYR A 85 -4.90 15.46 4.18
CA TYR A 85 -5.51 14.22 4.63
C TYR A 85 -6.72 14.52 5.54
N PRO A 86 -7.95 14.19 5.12
CA PRO A 86 -9.14 14.42 5.94
C PRO A 86 -9.31 13.31 6.98
N ILE A 87 -9.03 13.62 8.25
CA ILE A 87 -9.09 12.64 9.38
C ILE A 87 -10.43 11.93 9.53
N LYS A 88 -11.52 12.49 8.99
CA LYS A 88 -12.85 11.85 9.00
C LYS A 88 -12.87 10.48 8.29
N VAL A 89 -11.92 10.22 7.40
CA VAL A 89 -11.85 8.96 6.64
C VAL A 89 -11.28 7.83 7.51
N ASN A 90 -10.26 8.12 8.32
CA ASN A 90 -9.67 7.21 9.28
C ASN A 90 -8.83 8.04 10.26
N GLN A 91 -9.15 7.94 11.55
CA GLN A 91 -8.64 8.79 12.63
C GLN A 91 -7.40 8.23 13.34
N MET A 92 -6.99 7.00 13.02
CA MET A 92 -5.82 6.35 13.64
C MET A 92 -4.51 6.88 13.10
#